data_AF-A0A1F6D3C7-F1
#
_entry.id   AF-A0A1F6D3C7-F1
#
_cell.length_a   1.000
_cell.length_b   1.000
_cell.length_c   1.000
_cell.angle_alpha   90.00
_cell.angle_beta   90.00
_cell.angle_gamma   90.00
#
_symmetry.space_group_name_H-M   'P 1'
#
loop_
_entity.id
_entity.type
_entity.pdbx_description
1 polymer ?
#
loop_
_entity_poly.entity_id
_entity_poly.type
_entity_poly.pdbx_seq_one_letter_code
_entity_poly.pdbx_strand_id
1 'polypeptide(L)'
;MRVSDADAYVVDVFRVKGGGLHDYLLHGSADADMAAECSLPLDPPAEFAVALEVCNGDFTDTIISTLDDPPYTERRLPNGVVVRGRLMVLRERAGRAVAAWLVDGVRMAKGDFTLTLEAPRYEGAIESALRRTDGAAADAFVTSAALPVGDALAGRWMIVAHGDGRTHGYEISHIERREGRSVIVLRGDHGLSLSGGETEEHFFPRRKMRGTNRFVIACQTATAPVMG
;
A
#
# COMPACT_ATOMS: atom_id res chain seq x y z
N MET A 1 -23.51 3.06 18.04
CA MET A 1 -22.73 3.39 16.83
C MET A 1 -23.20 2.46 15.74
N ARG A 2 -23.98 2.95 14.77
CA ARG A 2 -24.43 2.16 13.62
C ARG A 2 -23.44 2.41 12.50
N VAL A 3 -22.70 1.37 12.12
CA VAL A 3 -21.93 1.33 10.90
C VAL A 3 -22.95 1.09 9.76
N SER A 4 -22.86 1.83 8.66
CA SER A 4 -23.80 1.68 7.54
C SER A 4 -23.51 0.37 6.79
N ASP A 5 -24.50 -0.22 6.12
CA ASP A 5 -24.31 -1.42 5.27
C ASP A 5 -23.33 -1.17 4.10
N ALA A 6 -23.00 0.09 3.80
CA ALA A 6 -22.05 0.49 2.77
C ALA A 6 -20.62 0.67 3.30
N ASP A 7 -20.43 0.77 4.62
CA ASP A 7 -19.15 1.14 5.26
C ASP A 7 -18.63 0.03 6.18
N ALA A 8 -18.36 -1.17 5.67
CA ALA A 8 -17.73 -2.21 6.47
C ALA A 8 -16.20 -2.02 6.56
N TYR A 9 -15.66 -1.96 7.78
CA TYR A 9 -14.22 -2.07 8.02
C TYR A 9 -13.84 -3.55 8.02
N VAL A 10 -13.29 -4.05 6.91
CA VAL A 10 -13.10 -5.49 6.70
C VAL A 10 -11.76 -5.98 7.26
N VAL A 11 -10.68 -5.17 7.21
CA VAL A 11 -9.37 -5.60 7.67
C VAL A 11 -8.45 -4.43 7.99
N ASP A 12 -7.65 -4.56 9.05
CA ASP A 12 -6.42 -3.77 9.23
C ASP A 12 -5.23 -4.68 8.90
N VAL A 13 -4.35 -4.23 7.99
CA VAL A 13 -3.14 -4.98 7.63
C VAL A 13 -1.94 -4.07 7.84
N PHE A 14 -1.14 -4.40 8.86
CA PHE A 14 0.12 -3.73 9.13
C PHE A 14 1.31 -4.65 8.82
N ARG A 15 2.32 -4.10 8.15
CA ARG A 15 3.59 -4.78 7.89
C ARG A 15 4.56 -4.47 9.04
N VAL A 16 4.94 -5.49 9.81
CA VAL A 16 5.98 -5.37 10.83
C VAL A 16 7.26 -6.03 10.31
N LYS A 17 8.40 -5.35 10.41
CA LYS A 17 9.72 -5.92 10.09
C LYS A 17 10.45 -6.21 11.41
N GLY A 18 10.66 -7.48 11.71
CA GLY A 18 11.24 -7.96 12.97
C GLY A 18 10.21 -8.63 13.87
N GLY A 19 10.63 -9.68 14.57
CA GLY A 19 9.75 -10.59 15.32
C GLY A 19 9.44 -11.87 14.51
N GLY A 20 9.32 -13.00 15.20
CA GLY A 20 8.95 -14.30 14.59
C GLY A 20 7.47 -14.64 14.71
N LEU A 21 6.67 -13.73 15.28
CA LEU A 21 5.24 -13.89 15.54
C LEU A 21 4.47 -12.81 14.78
N HIS A 22 3.49 -13.24 14.00
CA HIS A 22 2.52 -12.39 13.33
C HIS A 22 1.13 -12.75 13.85
N ASP A 23 0.53 -11.87 14.64
CA ASP A 23 -0.82 -12.07 15.18
C ASP A 23 -1.85 -11.45 14.23
N TYR A 24 -2.84 -12.24 13.85
CA TYR A 24 -3.98 -11.80 13.04
C TYR A 24 -5.24 -11.88 13.90
N LEU A 25 -5.97 -10.77 14.00
CA LEU A 25 -7.24 -10.71 14.71
C LEU A 25 -8.36 -10.55 13.70
N LEU A 26 -9.21 -11.56 13.62
CA LEU A 26 -10.41 -11.53 12.79
C LEU A 26 -11.62 -11.28 13.70
N HIS A 27 -12.35 -10.21 13.46
CA HIS A 27 -13.60 -9.93 14.16
C HIS A 27 -14.77 -10.32 13.28
N GLY A 28 -15.62 -11.20 13.82
CA GLY A 28 -16.80 -11.72 13.13
C GLY A 28 -17.88 -10.65 12.92
N SER A 29 -18.73 -10.86 11.92
CA SER A 29 -20.02 -10.17 11.87
C SER A 29 -20.84 -10.52 13.12
N ALA A 30 -21.43 -9.52 13.77
CA ALA A 30 -22.39 -9.75 14.85
C ALA A 30 -23.78 -10.18 14.33
N ASP A 31 -24.05 -9.89 13.05
CA ASP A 31 -25.38 -10.00 12.46
C ASP A 31 -25.52 -11.16 11.46
N ALA A 32 -24.40 -11.79 11.06
CA ALA A 32 -24.39 -12.86 10.07
C ALA A 32 -23.37 -13.95 10.43
N ASP A 33 -23.68 -15.18 10.00
CA ASP A 33 -22.75 -16.29 10.15
C ASP A 33 -21.47 -16.01 9.38
N MET A 34 -20.35 -16.20 10.07
CA MET A 34 -19.02 -15.98 9.53
C MET A 34 -18.14 -17.20 9.73
N ALA A 35 -17.51 -17.64 8.65
CA ALA A 35 -16.48 -18.66 8.64
C ALA A 35 -15.22 -18.10 7.98
N ALA A 36 -14.05 -18.52 8.45
CA ALA A 36 -12.78 -18.09 7.89
C ALA A 36 -11.79 -19.25 7.82
N GLU A 37 -11.16 -19.41 6.67
CA GLU A 37 -10.09 -20.37 6.45
C GLU A 37 -8.77 -19.64 6.26
N CYS A 38 -7.89 -19.77 7.25
CA CYS A 38 -6.55 -19.20 7.21
C CYS A 38 -5.58 -20.14 6.51
N SER A 39 -4.58 -19.55 5.84
CA SER A 39 -3.48 -20.28 5.19
C SER A 39 -3.90 -21.06 3.95
N LEU A 40 -4.72 -20.44 3.08
CA LEU A 40 -4.93 -20.99 1.74
C LEU A 40 -3.55 -21.21 1.06
N PRO A 41 -3.24 -22.41 0.57
CA PRO A 41 -1.93 -22.70 0.05
C PRO A 41 -1.67 -21.86 -1.21
N LEU A 42 -0.54 -21.16 -1.21
CA LEU A 42 -0.06 -20.45 -2.39
C LEU A 42 0.80 -21.40 -3.23
N ASP A 43 0.58 -21.38 -4.54
CA ASP A 43 1.43 -22.06 -5.51
C ASP A 43 2.11 -21.05 -6.46
N PRO A 44 3.45 -20.87 -6.40
CA PRO A 44 4.35 -21.48 -5.42
C PRO A 44 4.13 -20.90 -4.02
N PRO A 45 4.62 -21.55 -2.95
CA PRO A 45 4.53 -21.03 -1.59
C PRO A 45 5.35 -19.73 -1.45
N ALA A 46 4.99 -18.89 -0.48
CA ALA A 46 5.75 -17.71 -0.12
C ALA A 46 6.10 -17.74 1.37
N GLU A 47 7.32 -17.31 1.69
CA GLU A 47 7.70 -17.03 3.06
C GLU A 47 6.94 -15.78 3.56
N PHE A 48 6.35 -15.86 4.76
CA PHE A 48 5.61 -14.77 5.40
C PHE A 48 4.40 -14.23 4.60
N ALA A 49 3.86 -15.00 3.64
CA ALA A 49 2.58 -14.65 3.05
C ALA A 49 1.40 -15.17 3.86
N VAL A 50 0.31 -14.44 3.76
CA VAL A 50 -1.00 -14.83 4.26
C VAL A 50 -1.97 -14.83 3.12
N ALA A 51 -2.76 -15.90 3.05
CA ALA A 51 -3.93 -15.98 2.20
C ALA A 51 -5.09 -16.50 3.07
N LEU A 52 -6.21 -15.80 3.00
CA LEU A 52 -7.39 -15.99 3.82
C LEU A 52 -8.62 -15.98 2.91
N GLU A 53 -9.54 -16.90 3.16
CA GLU A 53 -10.89 -16.83 2.63
C GLU A 53 -11.86 -16.60 3.78
N VAL A 54 -12.68 -15.56 3.67
CA VAL A 54 -13.69 -15.17 4.66
C VAL A 54 -15.06 -15.25 4.02
N CYS A 55 -15.92 -16.11 4.56
CA CYS A 55 -17.32 -16.19 4.18
C CYS A 55 -18.17 -15.41 5.19
N ASN A 56 -19.00 -14.49 4.71
CA ASN A 56 -19.92 -13.71 5.52
C ASN A 56 -21.24 -13.53 4.75
N GLY A 57 -22.29 -14.25 5.16
CA GLY A 57 -23.55 -14.33 4.42
C GLY A 57 -23.34 -14.81 2.97
N ASP A 58 -23.82 -14.05 1.99
CA ASP A 58 -23.69 -14.38 0.55
C ASP A 58 -22.29 -14.05 -0.03
N PHE A 59 -21.41 -13.42 0.75
CA PHE A 59 -20.13 -12.93 0.28
C PHE A 59 -18.98 -13.83 0.70
N THR A 60 -18.00 -13.96 -0.19
CA THR A 60 -16.71 -14.60 0.06
C THR A 60 -15.61 -13.61 -0.29
N ASP A 61 -14.78 -13.23 0.68
CA ASP A 61 -13.61 -12.38 0.51
C ASP A 61 -12.34 -13.24 0.49
N THR A 62 -11.60 -13.22 -0.61
CA THR A 62 -10.21 -13.72 -0.67
C THR A 62 -9.26 -12.57 -0.41
N ILE A 63 -8.46 -12.66 0.66
CA ILE A 63 -7.47 -11.66 1.07
C ILE A 63 -6.10 -12.30 0.99
N ILE A 64 -5.16 -11.69 0.27
CA ILE A 64 -3.79 -12.17 0.14
C ILE A 64 -2.83 -11.02 0.44
N SER A 65 -1.85 -11.28 1.28
CA SER A 65 -0.73 -10.40 1.59
C SER A 65 0.58 -11.17 1.43
N THR A 66 1.51 -10.65 0.63
CA THR A 66 2.84 -11.25 0.41
C THR A 66 3.95 -10.24 0.68
N LEU A 67 5.16 -10.76 0.86
CA LEU A 67 6.37 -9.94 0.89
C LEU A 67 7.07 -9.83 -0.47
N ASP A 68 6.42 -10.26 -1.56
CA ASP A 68 7.03 -10.25 -2.89
C ASP A 68 7.45 -8.85 -3.35
N ASP A 69 8.52 -8.80 -4.12
CA ASP A 69 8.99 -7.58 -4.77
C ASP A 69 9.05 -7.76 -6.30
N PRO A 70 8.99 -6.67 -7.08
CA PRO A 70 9.13 -6.75 -8.53
C PRO A 70 10.45 -7.42 -8.96
N PRO A 71 10.45 -8.27 -9.99
CA PRO A 71 9.27 -8.77 -10.70
C PRO A 71 8.49 -9.79 -9.86
N TYR A 72 7.20 -9.53 -9.61
CA TYR A 72 6.38 -10.39 -8.74
C TYR A 72 6.22 -11.80 -9.32
N THR A 73 6.44 -12.79 -8.48
CA THR A 73 6.06 -14.19 -8.70
C THR A 73 4.55 -14.28 -8.89
N GLU A 74 4.11 -15.02 -9.91
CA GLU A 74 2.69 -15.36 -10.04
C GLU A 74 2.34 -16.44 -9.05
N ARG A 75 1.34 -16.18 -8.20
CA ARG A 75 0.83 -17.14 -7.21
C ARG A 75 -0.61 -17.52 -7.52
N ARG A 76 -0.93 -18.80 -7.31
CA ARG A 76 -2.26 -19.38 -7.52
C ARG A 76 -2.80 -19.90 -6.19
N LEU A 77 -4.11 -19.75 -6.01
CA LEU A 77 -4.83 -20.29 -4.86
C LEU A 77 -5.79 -21.40 -5.32
N PRO A 78 -6.18 -22.34 -4.44
CA PRO A 78 -7.10 -23.43 -4.78
C PRO A 78 -8.46 -22.95 -5.30
N ASN A 79 -8.90 -21.79 -4.85
CA ASN A 79 -10.14 -21.17 -5.30
C ASN A 79 -10.02 -20.53 -6.70
N GLY A 80 -8.90 -20.68 -7.40
CA GLY A 80 -8.70 -20.19 -8.77
C GLY A 80 -8.26 -18.73 -8.88
N VAL A 81 -8.01 -18.06 -7.76
CA VAL A 81 -7.40 -16.71 -7.76
C VAL A 81 -5.94 -16.81 -8.20
N VAL A 82 -5.54 -15.89 -9.07
CA VAL A 82 -4.16 -15.70 -9.53
C VAL A 82 -3.72 -14.28 -9.21
N VAL A 83 -2.55 -14.12 -8.61
CA VAL A 83 -2.00 -12.83 -8.17
C VAL A 83 -0.57 -12.66 -8.66
N ARG A 84 -0.23 -11.43 -9.06
CA ARG A 84 1.15 -10.90 -9.13
C ARG A 84 1.20 -9.55 -8.42
N GLY A 85 1.51 -9.57 -7.13
CA GLY A 85 1.53 -8.37 -6.28
C GLY A 85 1.61 -8.70 -4.80
N ARG A 86 1.57 -7.65 -3.97
CA ARG A 86 1.74 -7.75 -2.52
C ARG A 86 0.45 -7.81 -1.74
N LEU A 87 -0.60 -7.11 -2.17
CA LEU A 87 -1.88 -7.10 -1.46
C LEU A 87 -3.04 -7.10 -2.44
N MET A 88 -3.97 -8.02 -2.25
CA MET A 88 -5.26 -7.99 -2.92
C MET A 88 -6.38 -8.45 -1.99
N VAL A 89 -7.55 -7.91 -2.29
CA VAL A 89 -8.82 -8.35 -1.76
C VAL A 89 -9.75 -8.59 -2.95
N LEU A 90 -10.34 -9.77 -3.03
CA LEU A 90 -11.38 -10.10 -4.01
C LEU A 90 -12.65 -10.47 -3.25
N ARG A 91 -13.73 -9.74 -3.49
CA ARG A 91 -15.07 -10.08 -3.00
C ARG A 91 -15.86 -10.78 -4.08
N GLU A 92 -16.38 -11.93 -3.75
CA GLU A 92 -17.27 -12.73 -4.58
C GLU A 92 -18.66 -12.81 -3.95
N ARG A 93 -19.70 -12.87 -4.79
CA ARG A 93 -21.06 -13.24 -4.39
C ARG A 93 -21.53 -14.37 -5.29
N ALA A 94 -21.91 -15.52 -4.70
CA ALA A 94 -22.24 -16.73 -5.45
C ALA A 94 -21.18 -17.10 -6.52
N GLY A 95 -19.89 -17.00 -6.16
CA GLY A 95 -18.76 -17.34 -7.02
C GLY A 95 -18.45 -16.35 -8.16
N ARG A 96 -19.08 -15.17 -8.17
CA ARG A 96 -18.79 -14.09 -9.13
C ARG A 96 -18.13 -12.91 -8.44
N ALA A 97 -17.06 -12.38 -9.03
CA ALA A 97 -16.41 -11.16 -8.55
C ALA A 97 -17.38 -9.97 -8.56
N VAL A 98 -17.58 -9.35 -7.40
CA VAL A 98 -18.42 -8.15 -7.22
C VAL A 98 -17.64 -6.94 -6.71
N ALA A 99 -16.45 -7.15 -6.14
CA ALA A 99 -15.49 -6.08 -5.90
C ALA A 99 -14.06 -6.65 -5.86
N ALA A 100 -13.07 -5.86 -6.23
CA ALA A 100 -11.67 -6.23 -6.09
C ALA A 100 -10.79 -5.01 -5.85
N TRP A 101 -9.73 -5.21 -5.07
CA TRP A 101 -8.68 -4.24 -4.80
C TRP A 101 -7.34 -4.91 -5.04
N LEU A 102 -6.44 -4.21 -5.73
CA LEU A 102 -5.05 -4.59 -5.92
C LEU A 102 -4.18 -3.42 -5.49
N VAL A 103 -3.29 -3.65 -4.54
CA VAL A 103 -2.32 -2.69 -4.03
C VAL A 103 -0.92 -3.26 -4.20
N ASP A 104 -0.04 -2.45 -4.76
CA ASP A 104 1.36 -2.81 -4.93
C ASP A 104 1.55 -4.14 -5.68
N GLY A 105 0.97 -4.18 -6.87
CA GLY A 105 0.94 -5.33 -7.75
C GLY A 105 0.67 -4.92 -9.19
N VAL A 106 0.76 -5.88 -10.10
CA VAL A 106 0.56 -5.66 -11.54
C VAL A 106 -0.67 -6.39 -12.07
N ARG A 107 -1.11 -7.46 -11.40
CA ARG A 107 -2.27 -8.24 -11.83
C ARG A 107 -2.93 -9.03 -10.70
N MET A 108 -4.25 -9.12 -10.73
CA MET A 108 -5.01 -10.23 -10.15
C MET A 108 -6.02 -10.76 -11.19
N ALA A 109 -6.35 -12.05 -11.13
CA ALA A 109 -7.38 -12.66 -11.96
C ALA A 109 -8.17 -13.77 -11.25
N LYS A 110 -9.41 -13.97 -11.67
CA LYS A 110 -10.30 -15.07 -11.28
C LYS A 110 -11.25 -15.38 -12.44
N GLY A 111 -11.08 -16.54 -13.07
CA GLY A 111 -11.79 -16.84 -14.32
C GLY A 111 -11.55 -15.76 -15.38
N ASP A 112 -12.61 -15.20 -15.94
CA ASP A 112 -12.56 -14.12 -16.94
C ASP A 112 -12.34 -12.72 -16.32
N PHE A 113 -12.51 -12.58 -15.00
CA PHE A 113 -12.28 -11.32 -14.32
C PHE A 113 -10.78 -11.07 -14.13
N THR A 114 -10.32 -9.88 -14.54
CA THR A 114 -8.92 -9.47 -14.40
C THR A 114 -8.85 -7.99 -14.01
N LEU A 115 -7.93 -7.68 -13.10
CA LEU A 115 -7.58 -6.32 -12.72
C LEU A 115 -6.07 -6.13 -12.91
N THR A 116 -5.67 -5.05 -13.58
CA THR A 116 -4.25 -4.75 -13.89
C THR A 116 -3.87 -3.34 -13.49
N LEU A 117 -2.59 -3.17 -13.18
CA LEU A 117 -1.93 -1.88 -13.00
C LEU A 117 -0.73 -1.81 -13.94
N GLU A 118 -0.53 -0.67 -14.59
CA GLU A 118 0.63 -0.45 -15.47
C GLU A 118 1.95 -0.47 -14.69
N ALA A 119 1.94 0.13 -13.50
CA ALA A 119 3.07 0.14 -12.58
C ALA A 119 2.57 -0.18 -11.16
N PRO A 120 3.28 -1.04 -10.40
CA PRO A 120 2.84 -1.44 -9.07
C PRO A 120 3.12 -0.37 -8.01
N ARG A 121 4.11 0.48 -8.23
CA ARG A 121 4.52 1.54 -7.32
C ARG A 121 5.32 2.59 -8.08
N TYR A 122 5.39 3.79 -7.52
CA TYR A 122 6.44 4.75 -7.81
C TYR A 122 7.54 4.64 -6.75
N GLU A 123 8.78 4.76 -7.17
CA GLU A 123 9.93 4.73 -6.27
C GLU A 123 11.04 5.64 -6.78
N GLY A 124 11.90 6.08 -5.86
CA GLY A 124 12.99 6.97 -6.20
C GLY A 124 13.83 7.39 -5.00
N ALA A 125 14.89 8.14 -5.28
CA ALA A 125 15.68 8.82 -4.26
C ALA A 125 15.07 10.19 -3.95
N ILE A 126 15.11 10.60 -2.69
CA ILE A 126 14.83 11.97 -2.28
C ILE A 126 16.13 12.76 -2.42
N GLU A 127 16.12 13.78 -3.26
CA GLU A 127 17.28 14.61 -3.58
C GLU A 127 17.40 15.83 -2.68
N SER A 128 16.26 16.39 -2.26
CA SER A 128 16.21 17.48 -1.29
C SER A 128 14.86 17.52 -0.59
N ALA A 129 14.79 18.30 0.50
CA ALA A 129 13.58 18.54 1.25
C ALA A 129 13.38 20.06 1.43
N LEU A 130 12.14 20.51 1.28
CA LEU A 130 11.71 21.90 1.37
C LEU A 130 10.77 22.01 2.54
N ARG A 131 10.96 23.00 3.41
CA ARG A 131 10.12 23.19 4.59
C ARG A 131 9.63 24.62 4.69
N ARG A 132 8.35 24.78 5.03
CA ARG A 132 7.74 26.10 5.25
C ARG A 132 8.43 26.84 6.38
N THR A 133 8.76 26.11 7.44
CA THR A 133 9.48 26.62 8.61
C THR A 133 10.86 27.19 8.23
N ASP A 134 11.49 26.65 7.18
CA ASP A 134 12.80 27.10 6.68
C ASP A 134 12.66 28.14 5.54
N GLY A 135 11.44 28.66 5.32
CA GLY A 135 11.15 29.72 4.34
C GLY A 135 10.70 29.24 2.97
N ALA A 136 10.54 27.93 2.74
CA ALA A 136 10.01 27.42 1.48
C ALA A 136 8.49 27.67 1.35
N ALA A 137 7.98 27.64 0.12
CA ALA A 137 6.55 27.84 -0.14
C ALA A 137 5.66 26.69 0.38
N ALA A 138 6.21 25.48 0.51
CA ALA A 138 5.50 24.28 0.94
C ALA A 138 6.46 23.28 1.60
N ASP A 139 5.89 22.37 2.39
CA ASP A 139 6.60 21.20 2.93
C ASP A 139 6.60 20.13 1.84
N ALA A 140 7.78 19.74 1.35
CA ALA A 140 7.88 18.89 0.17
C ALA A 140 9.20 18.13 0.09
N PHE A 141 9.15 16.98 -0.60
CA PHE A 141 10.35 16.28 -1.05
C PHE A 141 10.54 16.45 -2.55
N VAL A 142 11.78 16.53 -3.00
CA VAL A 142 12.14 16.69 -4.42
C VAL A 142 12.83 15.43 -4.93
N THR A 143 12.44 14.98 -6.12
CA THR A 143 13.00 13.78 -6.76
C THR A 143 13.03 13.90 -8.28
N SER A 144 13.99 13.23 -8.93
CA SER A 144 14.01 13.00 -10.37
C SER A 144 13.02 11.93 -10.84
N ALA A 145 12.47 11.11 -9.94
CA ALA A 145 11.47 10.11 -10.30
C ALA A 145 10.26 10.77 -10.98
N ALA A 146 9.81 10.19 -12.09
CA ALA A 146 8.65 10.69 -12.82
C ALA A 146 7.37 10.30 -12.06
N LEU A 147 6.69 11.31 -11.52
CA LEU A 147 5.42 11.15 -10.81
C LEU A 147 4.30 11.87 -11.58
N PRO A 148 3.05 11.36 -11.51
CA PRO A 148 1.91 12.00 -12.14
C PRO A 148 1.64 13.35 -11.45
N VAL A 149 1.65 14.43 -12.24
CA VAL A 149 1.43 15.80 -11.75
C VAL A 149 -0.04 16.00 -11.36
N GLY A 150 -0.28 16.83 -10.35
CA GLY A 150 -1.60 17.14 -9.80
C GLY A 150 -1.99 16.18 -8.67
N ASP A 151 -3.29 15.87 -8.59
CA ASP A 151 -3.90 15.25 -7.41
C ASP A 151 -4.04 13.72 -7.51
N ALA A 152 -3.48 13.08 -8.55
CA ALA A 152 -3.60 11.63 -8.73
C ALA A 152 -3.05 10.81 -7.54
N LEU A 153 -2.13 11.39 -6.77
CA LEU A 153 -1.56 10.79 -5.56
C LEU A 153 -2.01 11.49 -4.26
N ALA A 154 -2.95 12.43 -4.33
CA ALA A 154 -3.45 13.13 -3.16
C ALA A 154 -4.06 12.16 -2.13
N GLY A 155 -3.75 12.35 -0.85
CA GLY A 155 -4.19 11.49 0.25
C GLY A 155 -3.49 10.13 0.34
N ARG A 156 -2.60 9.80 -0.61
CA ARG A 156 -1.78 8.60 -0.54
C ARG A 156 -0.60 8.82 0.40
N TRP A 157 -0.15 7.73 1.00
CA TRP A 157 1.03 7.73 1.86
C TRP A 157 2.27 7.33 1.07
N MET A 158 3.31 8.14 1.21
CA MET A 158 4.66 7.82 0.77
C MET A 158 5.43 7.23 1.95
N ILE A 159 6.02 6.05 1.76
CA ILE A 159 6.92 5.45 2.74
C ILE A 159 8.35 5.81 2.36
N VAL A 160 9.04 6.52 3.24
CA VAL A 160 10.45 6.89 3.08
C VAL A 160 11.30 5.95 3.92
N ALA A 161 12.23 5.26 3.29
CA ALA A 161 13.30 4.52 3.93
C ALA A 161 14.55 5.41 4.02
N HIS A 162 15.03 5.61 5.25
CA HIS A 162 16.25 6.36 5.54
C HIS A 162 17.50 5.48 5.36
N GLY A 163 18.66 6.11 5.25
CA GLY A 163 19.93 5.41 5.03
C GLY A 163 20.34 4.45 6.15
N ASP A 164 19.73 4.55 7.33
CA ASP A 164 19.91 3.65 8.46
C ASP A 164 18.87 2.52 8.53
N GLY A 165 18.00 2.41 7.53
CA GLY A 165 16.95 1.39 7.41
C GLY A 165 15.64 1.71 8.15
N ARG A 166 15.54 2.84 8.87
CA ARG A 166 14.27 3.28 9.45
C ARG A 166 13.30 3.77 8.38
N THR A 167 12.00 3.69 8.67
CA THR A 167 10.96 4.12 7.75
C THR A 167 9.99 5.10 8.38
N HIS A 168 9.59 6.13 7.63
CA HIS A 168 8.54 7.08 8.02
C HIS A 168 7.50 7.22 6.89
N GLY A 169 6.24 7.39 7.28
CA GLY A 169 5.14 7.67 6.37
C GLY A 169 4.87 9.16 6.28
N TYR A 170 4.64 9.67 5.06
CA TYR A 170 4.23 11.05 4.81
C TYR A 170 3.04 11.08 3.86
N GLU A 171 1.96 11.75 4.27
CA GLU A 171 0.78 11.91 3.43
C GLU A 171 1.02 12.97 2.34
N ILE A 172 0.76 12.59 1.09
CA ILE A 172 0.91 13.44 -0.09
C ILE A 172 -0.31 14.35 -0.20
N SER A 173 -0.05 15.64 -0.36
CA SER A 173 -1.06 16.63 -0.77
C SER A 173 -1.29 16.56 -2.27
N HIS A 174 -0.25 16.82 -3.07
CA HIS A 174 -0.29 16.76 -4.54
C HIS A 174 1.15 16.72 -5.09
N ILE A 175 1.28 16.50 -6.41
CA ILE A 175 2.57 16.50 -7.10
C ILE A 175 2.68 17.73 -8.00
N GLU A 176 3.77 18.47 -7.88
CA GLU A 176 4.13 19.52 -8.82
C GLU A 176 5.33 19.13 -9.70
N ARG A 177 5.53 19.87 -10.79
CA ARG A 177 6.73 19.78 -11.63
C ARG A 177 7.46 21.11 -11.58
N ARG A 178 8.72 21.10 -11.14
CA ARG A 178 9.59 22.29 -11.12
C ARG A 178 10.97 21.91 -11.67
N GLU A 179 11.44 22.65 -12.68
CA GLU A 179 12.75 22.44 -13.30
C GLU A 179 13.03 20.98 -13.71
N GLY A 180 12.02 20.32 -14.28
CA GLY A 180 12.11 18.92 -14.71
C GLY A 180 11.99 17.87 -13.59
N ARG A 181 12.05 18.26 -12.31
CA ARG A 181 11.91 17.38 -11.14
C ARG A 181 10.49 17.36 -10.59
N SER A 182 10.11 16.22 -10.02
CA SER A 182 8.87 16.09 -9.26
C SER A 182 9.06 16.69 -7.86
N VAL A 183 8.12 17.54 -7.46
CA VAL A 183 8.03 18.10 -6.11
C VAL A 183 6.80 17.48 -5.44
N ILE A 184 7.04 16.59 -4.49
CA ILE A 184 6.03 15.85 -3.74
C ILE A 184 5.61 16.74 -2.58
N VAL A 185 4.54 17.50 -2.75
CA VAL A 185 4.02 18.39 -1.71
C VAL A 185 3.28 17.56 -0.67
N LEU A 186 3.59 17.75 0.60
CA LEU A 186 3.04 16.97 1.71
C LEU A 186 1.92 17.74 2.41
N ARG A 187 1.04 17.00 3.11
CA ARG A 187 0.00 17.62 3.94
C ARG A 187 0.52 18.27 5.22
N GLY A 188 1.68 17.85 5.70
CA GLY A 188 2.28 18.34 6.94
C GLY A 188 3.80 18.46 6.87
N ASP A 189 4.36 19.16 7.85
CA ASP A 189 5.80 19.33 8.00
C ASP A 189 6.47 17.97 8.25
N HIS A 190 7.36 17.57 7.35
CA HIS A 190 8.10 16.32 7.47
C HIS A 190 9.23 16.38 8.50
N GLY A 191 9.62 17.57 8.96
CA GLY A 191 10.60 17.75 10.03
C GLY A 191 11.99 17.23 9.71
N LEU A 192 12.42 17.24 8.45
CA LEU A 192 13.73 16.74 8.03
C LEU A 192 14.55 17.81 7.33
N SER A 193 15.86 17.84 7.54
CA SER A 193 16.80 18.51 6.65
C SER A 193 17.76 17.51 6.03
N LEU A 194 18.13 17.74 4.76
CA LEU A 194 19.04 16.90 3.99
C LEU A 194 20.25 17.73 3.61
N SER A 195 21.44 17.34 4.06
CA SER A 195 22.69 18.02 3.71
C SER A 195 23.86 17.04 3.67
N GLY A 196 24.71 17.12 2.64
CA GLY A 196 25.93 16.31 2.56
C GLY A 196 25.74 14.78 2.65
N GLY A 197 24.58 14.25 2.22
CA GLY A 197 24.26 12.82 2.36
C GLY A 197 23.86 12.38 3.78
N GLU A 198 23.60 13.34 4.67
CA GLU A 198 23.04 13.14 6.00
C GLU A 198 21.61 13.70 6.04
N THR A 199 20.75 13.01 6.77
CA THR A 199 19.39 13.44 7.11
C THR A 199 19.34 13.74 8.60
N GLU A 200 18.84 14.91 8.97
CA GLU A 200 18.63 15.31 10.36
C GLU A 200 17.14 15.52 10.63
N GLU A 201 16.65 14.90 11.71
CA GLU A 201 15.29 15.11 12.21
C GLU A 201 15.24 16.37 13.09
N HIS A 202 14.27 17.26 12.84
CA HIS A 202 14.02 18.44 13.66
C HIS A 202 13.06 18.17 14.83
N PHE A 203 12.23 17.13 14.70
CA PHE A 203 11.37 16.65 15.77
C PHE A 203 12.04 15.50 16.55
N PHE A 204 11.55 15.24 17.76
CA PHE A 204 12.08 14.17 18.59
C PHE A 204 12.05 12.83 17.81
N PRO A 205 13.13 12.03 17.86
CA PRO A 205 14.30 12.14 18.74
C PRO A 205 15.54 12.82 18.13
N ARG A 206 15.39 13.60 17.07
CA ARG A 206 16.45 14.44 16.48
C ARG A 206 17.68 13.65 16.04
N ARG A 207 17.47 12.53 15.37
CA ARG A 207 18.57 11.69 14.88
C ARG A 207 19.26 12.33 13.69
N LYS A 208 20.51 11.93 13.51
CA LYS A 208 21.28 12.11 12.27
C LYS A 208 21.48 10.76 11.62
N MET A 209 21.13 10.64 10.35
CA MET A 209 21.11 9.38 9.61
C MET A 209 21.92 9.56 8.33
N ARG A 210 22.95 8.74 8.13
CA ARG A 210 23.76 8.76 6.91
C ARG A 210 23.14 7.87 5.84
N GLY A 211 23.25 8.30 4.59
CA GLY A 211 22.83 7.54 3.42
C GLY A 211 21.64 8.19 2.71
N THR A 212 21.33 7.66 1.53
CA THR A 212 20.28 8.21 0.66
C THR A 212 18.90 7.78 1.15
N ASN A 213 18.02 8.76 1.38
CA ASN A 213 16.61 8.49 1.59
C ASN A 213 15.96 8.04 0.29
N ARG A 214 15.23 6.93 0.33
CA ARG A 214 14.44 6.41 -0.80
C ARG A 214 12.98 6.39 -0.42
N PHE A 215 12.11 6.53 -1.41
CA PHE A 215 10.68 6.46 -1.18
C PHE A 215 10.02 5.38 -2.02
N VAL A 216 8.88 4.91 -1.53
CA VAL A 216 7.92 4.09 -2.25
C VAL A 216 6.52 4.69 -2.07
N ILE A 217 5.77 4.80 -3.16
CA ILE A 217 4.35 5.13 -3.19
C ILE A 217 3.65 3.97 -3.89
N ALA A 218 2.91 3.15 -3.15
CA ALA A 218 2.18 2.04 -3.72
C ALA A 218 1.11 2.53 -4.71
N CYS A 219 1.04 1.91 -5.88
CA CYS A 219 -0.10 2.06 -6.76
C CYS A 219 -1.22 1.15 -6.27
N GLN A 220 -2.45 1.60 -6.51
CA GLN A 220 -3.64 0.83 -6.19
C GLN A 220 -4.67 1.02 -7.28
N THR A 221 -5.49 0.00 -7.47
CA THR A 221 -6.69 0.03 -8.29
C THR A 221 -7.79 -0.74 -7.58
N ALA A 222 -9.02 -0.31 -7.80
CA ALA A 222 -10.21 -0.93 -7.25
C ALA A 222 -11.29 -0.97 -8.33
N THR A 223 -12.10 -2.01 -8.32
CA THR A 223 -13.31 -2.06 -9.12
C THR A 223 -14.43 -2.68 -8.31
N ALA A 224 -15.62 -2.11 -8.45
CA ALA A 224 -16.88 -2.71 -8.06
C ALA A 224 -17.72 -2.74 -9.35
N PRO A 225 -17.79 -3.87 -10.09
CA PRO A 225 -18.70 -3.95 -11.21
C PRO A 225 -20.11 -3.53 -10.77
N VAL A 226 -20.74 -2.64 -11.55
CA VAL A 226 -22.12 -2.23 -11.32
C VAL A 226 -22.98 -3.50 -11.30
N MET A 227 -23.61 -3.78 -10.17
CA MET A 227 -24.60 -4.85 -10.10
C MET A 227 -25.76 -4.44 -11.01
N GLY A 228 -25.92 -5.16 -12.13
CA GLY A 228 -27.10 -5.07 -13.00
C GLY A 228 -28.30 -5.76 -12.39
#